data_AF-A0A6B2S161-F1
#
_entry.id   AF-A0A6B2S161-F1
#
_cell.length_a   1.000
_cell.length_b   1.000
_cell.length_c   1.000
_cell.angle_alpha   90.00
_cell.angle_beta   90.00
_cell.angle_gamma   90.00
#
_symmetry.space_group_name_H-M   'P 1'
#
loop_
_entity.id
_entity.type
_entity.pdbx_description
1 polymer ?
#
loop_
_entity_poly.entity_id
_entity_poly.type
_entity_poly.pdbx_seq_one_letter_code
_entity_poly.pdbx_strand_id
1 'polypeptide(L)' 'MKPIVTVGLDSRAESLSAARWAAREAQSRGAVLRILH' A
#
# COMPACT_ATOMS: atom_id res chain seq x y z
N MET A 1 5.28 18.37 -0.79
CA MET A 1 4.76 17.30 0.09
C MET A 1 4.69 16.02 -0.75
N LYS A 2 5.19 14.87 -0.26
CA LYS A 2 5.09 13.61 -1.03
C LYS A 2 3.67 13.02 -0.87
N PRO A 3 3.04 12.53 -1.94
CA PRO A 3 1.75 11.83 -1.84
C PRO A 3 1.88 10.58 -0.95
N ILE A 4 0.77 10.15 -0.35
CA ILE A 4 0.74 8.98 0.54
C ILE A 4 -0.27 7.97 -0.01
N VAL A 5 0.15 6.72 -0.15
CA VAL A 5 -0.73 5.58 -0.42
C VAL A 5 -0.87 4.80 0.89
N THR A 6 -2.09 4.65 1.39
CA THR A 6 -2.36 3.89 2.63
C THR A 6 -3.11 2.60 2.29
N VAL A 7 -2.69 1.48 2.89
CA VAL A 7 -3.34 0.17 2.71
C VAL A 7 -3.52 -0.51 4.07
N GLY A 8 -4.70 -1.10 4.28
CA GLY A 8 -4.97 -1.97 5.43
C GLY A 8 -4.55 -3.41 5.13
N LEU A 9 -3.94 -4.08 6.11
CA LEU A 9 -3.45 -5.44 6.02
C LEU A 9 -4.05 -6.27 7.15
N ASP A 10 -4.93 -7.22 6.82
CA ASP A 10 -5.40 -8.24 7.77
C ASP A 10 -4.66 -9.57 7.58
N SER A 11 -4.95 -10.54 8.44
CA SER A 11 -4.35 -11.87 8.41
C SER A 11 -4.84 -12.75 7.25
N ARG A 12 -5.67 -12.22 6.33
CA ARG A 12 -6.18 -12.98 5.18
C ARG A 12 -5.26 -12.80 3.99
N ALA A 13 -5.23 -13.84 3.15
CA ALA A 13 -4.44 -13.83 1.92
C ALA A 13 -4.88 -12.73 0.94
N GLU A 14 -6.15 -12.31 0.97
CA GLU A 14 -6.70 -11.26 0.11
C GLU A 14 -6.06 -9.88 0.37
N SER A 15 -5.70 -9.58 1.63
CA SER A 15 -5.00 -8.33 1.99
C SER A 15 -3.61 -8.22 1.39
N LEU A 16 -2.95 -9.34 1.08
CA LEU A 16 -1.64 -9.32 0.41
C LEU A 16 -1.73 -8.81 -1.03
N SER A 17 -2.86 -9.03 -1.72
CA SER A 17 -3.08 -8.50 -3.06
C SER A 17 -3.23 -6.97 -3.03
N ALA A 18 -3.94 -6.45 -2.03
CA ALA A 18 -4.06 -5.01 -1.79
C ALA A 18 -2.69 -4.38 -1.48
N ALA A 19 -1.88 -5.01 -0.64
CA ALA A 19 -0.53 -4.54 -0.32
C ALA A 19 0.39 -4.48 -1.54
N ARG A 20 0.34 -5.51 -2.41
CA ARG A 20 1.13 -5.55 -3.65
C ARG A 20 0.72 -4.46 -4.63
N TRP A 21 -0.58 -4.20 -4.75
CA TRP A 21 -1.07 -3.11 -5.57
C TRP A 21 -0.59 -1.75 -5.01
N ALA A 22 -0.75 -1.53 -3.70
CA ALA A 22 -0.37 -0.28 -3.05
C ALA A 22 1.13 0.01 -3.17
N ALA A 23 1.99 -1.02 -3.11
CA ALA A 23 3.42 -0.89 -3.32
C ALA A 23 3.77 -0.43 -4.75
N ARG A 24 3.13 -1.01 -5.78
CA ARG A 24 3.32 -0.54 -7.17
C ARG A 24 2.87 0.89 -7.37
N GLU A 25 1.71 1.24 -6.82
CA GLU A 25 1.19 2.61 -6.92
C GLU A 25 2.08 3.62 -6.20
N ALA A 26 2.58 3.27 -5.01
CA ALA A 26 3.49 4.14 -4.28
C ALA A 26 4.78 4.39 -5.07
N GLN A 27 5.34 3.34 -5.68
CA GLN A 27 6.52 3.44 -6.53
C GLN A 27 6.27 4.30 -7.77
N SER A 28 5.18 4.05 -8.50
CA SER A 28 4.79 4.80 -9.69
C SER A 28 4.61 6.30 -9.42
N ARG A 29 4.04 6.65 -8.26
CA ARG A 29 3.73 8.03 -7.88
C ARG A 29 4.85 8.74 -7.11
N GLY A 30 5.97 8.07 -6.83
CA GLY A 30 7.00 8.59 -5.91
C GLY A 30 6.45 8.89 -4.51
N ALA A 31 5.42 8.15 -4.11
CA ALA A 31 4.66 8.34 -2.88
C ALA A 31 5.22 7.50 -1.72
N VAL A 32 4.90 7.91 -0.50
CA VAL A 32 5.17 7.12 0.71
C VAL A 32 4.08 6.05 0.84
N LEU A 33 4.48 4.78 0.99
CA LEU A 33 3.56 3.70 1.33
C LEU A 33 3.39 3.61 2.85
N ARG A 34 2.14 3.62 3.31
CA ARG A 34 1.78 3.41 4.71
C ARG A 34 0.91 2.17 4.85
N ILE A 35 1.34 1.23 5.68
CA ILE A 35 0.64 -0.02 5.95
C ILE A 35 0.04 0.07 7.36
N LEU A 36 -1.23 -0.28 7.50
CA LEU A 36 -1.96 -0.35 8.77
C LEU A 36 -2.45 -1.79 8.99
N HIS A 37 -2.56 -2.22 10.24
CA HIS A 37 -3.12 -3.52 10.64
C HIS A 37 -4.53 -3.33 11.22
#